data_AF-A0A952M415-F1
#
_entry.id   AF-A0A952M415-F1
#
_cell.length_a   1.000
_cell.length_b   1.000
_cell.length_c   1.000
_cell.angle_alpha   90.00
_cell.angle_beta   90.00
_cell.angle_gamma   90.00
#
_symmetry.space_group_name_H-M   'P 1'
#
loop_
_entity.id
_entity.type
_entity.pdbx_description
1 polymer ?
#
loop_
_entity_poly.entity_id
_entity_poly.type
_entity_poly.pdbx_seq_one_letter_code
_entity_poly.pdbx_strand_id
1 'polypeptide(L)'
;YSKTRPDTNADDLGYRIQHELFDDMRRLTGTTPTVIDTERFLQNPEDQLRQVCAQLALEFDQSMLAWEPGIRSTDGIWHPYWYAAVAESTGFVNSNKPLPELTDTQRRIADECRPHYDALAQHAIKSTT
;
A
#
# COMPACT_ATOMS: atom_id res chain seq x y z
N TYR A 1 6.53 -10.57 5.27
CA TYR A 1 5.61 -11.26 6.19
C TYR A 1 6.22 -12.57 6.70
N SER A 2 6.60 -13.51 5.82
CA SER A 2 7.25 -14.78 6.20
C SER A 2 8.52 -14.65 7.06
N LYS A 3 9.28 -13.54 6.92
CA LYS A 3 10.46 -13.23 7.75
C LYS A 3 10.12 -13.04 9.25
N THR A 4 8.90 -12.62 9.56
CA THR A 4 8.44 -12.36 10.93
C THR A 4 7.33 -13.34 11.37
N ARG A 5 6.69 -14.05 10.44
CA ARG A 5 5.65 -15.06 10.68
C ARG A 5 5.88 -16.31 9.81
N PRO A 6 6.50 -17.37 10.33
CA PRO A 6 6.85 -18.56 9.54
C PRO A 6 5.64 -19.25 8.90
N ASP A 7 4.50 -19.27 9.58
CA ASP A 7 3.26 -19.95 9.15
C ASP A 7 2.31 -19.03 8.36
N THR A 8 2.87 -18.08 7.59
CA THR A 8 2.08 -17.15 6.76
C THR A 8 1.24 -17.92 5.74
N ASN A 9 -0.04 -17.55 5.59
CA ASN A 9 -0.92 -17.97 4.50
C ASN A 9 -1.45 -16.75 3.70
N ALA A 10 -2.27 -16.99 2.68
CA ALA A 10 -2.80 -15.93 1.81
C ALA A 10 -3.74 -14.95 2.53
N ASP A 11 -4.53 -15.42 3.50
CA ASP A 11 -5.44 -14.56 4.27
C ASP A 11 -4.67 -13.57 5.16
N ASP A 12 -3.48 -13.93 5.64
CA ASP A 12 -2.62 -13.04 6.42
C ASP A 12 -2.14 -11.81 5.63
N LEU A 13 -2.11 -11.91 4.29
CA LEU A 13 -1.75 -10.80 3.40
C LEU A 13 -2.94 -9.88 3.10
N GLY A 14 -4.17 -10.33 3.35
CA GLY A 14 -5.37 -9.49 3.32
C GLY A 14 -5.92 -9.11 1.94
N TYR A 15 -5.31 -9.55 0.83
CA TYR A 15 -5.77 -9.18 -0.52
C TYR A 15 -7.22 -9.57 -0.79
N ARG A 16 -7.64 -10.76 -0.35
CA ARG A 16 -9.02 -11.22 -0.49
C ARG A 16 -10.00 -10.29 0.23
N ILE A 17 -9.72 -9.98 1.50
CA ILE A 17 -10.56 -9.10 2.32
C ILE A 17 -10.60 -7.69 1.74
N GLN A 18 -9.48 -7.16 1.24
CA GLN A 18 -9.45 -5.85 0.58
C GLN A 18 -10.34 -5.81 -0.69
N HIS A 19 -10.32 -6.87 -1.49
CA HIS A 19 -11.17 -6.99 -2.67
C HIS A 19 -12.66 -7.08 -2.29
N GLU A 20 -13.00 -7.92 -1.29
CA GLU A 20 -14.38 -8.02 -0.77
C GLU A 20 -14.88 -6.66 -0.25
N LEU A 21 -14.06 -5.95 0.53
CA LEU A 21 -14.40 -4.61 1.04
C LEU A 21 -14.57 -3.59 -0.08
N PHE A 22 -13.75 -3.65 -1.13
CA PHE A 22 -13.86 -2.78 -2.29
C PHE A 22 -15.22 -2.97 -2.99
N ASP A 23 -15.61 -4.22 -3.23
CA ASP A 23 -16.89 -4.56 -3.86
C ASP A 23 -18.09 -4.16 -2.99
N ASP A 24 -18.00 -4.42 -1.68
CA ASP A 24 -19.03 -4.03 -0.72
C ASP A 24 -19.20 -2.51 -0.66
N MET A 25 -18.10 -1.77 -0.56
CA MET A 25 -18.15 -0.30 -0.58
C MET A 25 -18.77 0.21 -1.87
N ARG A 26 -18.35 -0.33 -3.02
CA ARG A 26 -18.90 0.05 -4.32
C ARG A 26 -20.40 -0.21 -4.42
N ARG A 27 -20.88 -1.34 -3.89
CA ARG A 27 -22.30 -1.70 -3.83
C ARG A 27 -23.08 -0.79 -2.89
N LEU A 28 -22.52 -0.44 -1.73
CA LEU A 28 -23.19 0.34 -0.69
C LEU A 28 -23.28 1.83 -1.04
N THR A 29 -22.23 2.40 -1.64
CA THR A 29 -22.16 3.85 -1.92
C THR A 29 -22.49 4.19 -3.37
N GLY A 30 -22.45 3.22 -4.28
CA GLY A 30 -22.56 3.46 -5.72
C GLY A 30 -21.34 4.16 -6.33
N THR A 31 -20.30 4.44 -5.52
CA THR A 31 -19.04 5.07 -5.96
C THR A 31 -17.93 4.03 -5.98
N THR A 32 -16.98 4.16 -6.90
CA THR A 32 -15.81 3.25 -6.93
C THR A 32 -14.77 3.77 -5.94
N PRO A 33 -14.35 2.99 -4.91
CA PRO A 33 -13.30 3.42 -4.00
C PRO A 33 -11.98 3.70 -4.73
N THR A 34 -11.24 4.69 -4.25
CA THR A 34 -9.88 4.96 -4.74
C THR A 34 -8.96 3.81 -4.35
N VAL A 35 -8.24 3.25 -5.34
CA VAL A 35 -7.20 2.25 -5.11
C VAL A 35 -5.83 2.87 -5.34
N ILE A 36 -4.93 2.69 -4.38
CA ILE A 36 -3.52 3.10 -4.50
C ILE A 36 -2.69 1.82 -4.64
N ASP A 37 -1.97 1.71 -5.76
CA ASP A 37 -0.93 0.70 -5.91
C ASP A 37 0.39 1.27 -5.38
N THR A 38 0.99 0.62 -4.38
CA THR A 38 2.18 1.15 -3.70
C THR A 38 3.38 1.27 -4.63
N GLU A 39 3.55 0.37 -5.60
CA GLU A 39 4.67 0.46 -6.54
C GLU A 39 4.49 1.67 -7.45
N ARG A 40 3.31 1.86 -8.04
CA ARG A 40 2.99 3.06 -8.85
C ARG A 40 3.09 4.34 -8.04
N PHE A 41 2.64 4.31 -6.78
CA PHE A 41 2.75 5.43 -5.85
C PHE A 41 4.20 5.86 -5.65
N LEU A 42 5.09 4.91 -5.37
CA LEU A 42 6.50 5.20 -5.09
C LEU A 42 7.29 5.64 -6.32
N GLN A 43 6.83 5.36 -7.55
CA GLN A 43 7.48 5.86 -8.76
C GLN A 43 7.31 7.38 -8.95
N ASN A 44 6.15 7.94 -8.58
CA ASN A 44 5.90 9.38 -8.59
C ASN A 44 4.90 9.79 -7.49
N PRO A 45 5.35 9.91 -6.23
CA PRO A 45 4.46 10.16 -5.09
C PRO A 45 3.68 11.47 -5.19
N GLU A 46 4.27 12.51 -5.77
CA GLU A 46 3.61 13.81 -5.91
C GLU A 46 2.42 13.73 -6.86
N ASP A 47 2.61 13.18 -8.07
CA ASP A 47 1.52 12.99 -9.04
C ASP A 47 0.41 12.14 -8.45
N GLN A 48 0.77 11.06 -7.77
CA GLN A 48 -0.19 10.13 -7.17
C GLN A 48 -0.98 10.79 -6.03
N LEU A 49 -0.33 11.56 -5.16
CA LEU A 49 -1.02 12.33 -4.12
C LEU A 49 -1.94 13.41 -4.70
N ARG A 50 -1.51 14.12 -5.75
CA ARG A 50 -2.38 15.10 -6.43
C ARG A 50 -3.65 14.45 -6.96
N GLN A 51 -3.53 13.27 -7.56
CA GLN A 51 -4.69 12.50 -8.05
C GLN A 51 -5.59 12.02 -6.89
N VAL A 52 -5.01 11.52 -5.79
CA VAL A 52 -5.78 11.14 -4.58
C VAL A 52 -6.53 12.36 -4.02
N CYS A 53 -5.84 13.49 -3.82
CA CYS A 53 -6.43 14.73 -3.34
C CYS A 53 -7.59 15.18 -4.24
N ALA A 54 -7.42 15.16 -5.56
CA ALA A 54 -8.49 15.52 -6.50
C ALA A 54 -9.73 14.61 -6.38
N GLN A 55 -9.54 13.29 -6.22
CA GLN A 55 -10.65 12.34 -6.04
C GLN A 55 -11.37 12.52 -4.71
N LEU A 56 -10.65 12.93 -3.67
CA LEU A 56 -11.19 13.17 -2.32
C LEU A 56 -11.69 14.61 -2.11
N ALA A 57 -11.64 15.47 -3.13
CA ALA A 57 -11.93 16.90 -3.03
C ALA A 57 -11.11 17.61 -1.93
N LEU A 58 -9.82 17.26 -1.84
CA LEU A 58 -8.82 17.86 -0.96
C LEU A 58 -7.83 18.70 -1.78
N GLU A 59 -7.28 19.74 -1.16
CA GLU A 59 -6.14 20.46 -1.72
C GLU A 59 -4.84 19.67 -1.45
N PHE A 60 -3.99 19.57 -2.47
CA PHE A 60 -2.65 19.02 -2.30
C PHE A 60 -1.74 20.04 -1.60
N ASP A 61 -0.94 19.57 -0.66
CA ASP A 61 0.08 20.37 0.04
C ASP A 61 1.47 19.73 -0.12
N GLN A 62 2.48 20.55 -0.42
CA GLN A 62 3.85 20.07 -0.63
C GLN A 62 4.44 19.37 0.63
N SER A 63 3.98 19.75 1.82
CA SER A 63 4.36 19.11 3.09
C SER A 63 3.90 17.65 3.21
N MET A 64 2.99 17.18 2.36
CA MET A 64 2.61 15.76 2.30
C MET A 64 3.76 14.85 1.84
N LEU A 65 4.77 15.41 1.16
CA LEU A 65 5.88 14.66 0.58
C LEU A 65 7.12 14.55 1.49
N ALA A 66 7.22 15.40 2.51
CA ALA A 66 8.39 15.51 3.35
C ALA A 66 8.02 15.70 4.82
N TRP A 67 8.76 15.04 5.71
CA TRP A 67 8.53 15.12 7.14
C TRP A 67 9.83 15.00 7.94
N GLU A 68 9.80 15.48 9.18
CA GLU A 68 10.91 15.30 10.11
C GLU A 68 11.04 13.83 10.51
N PRO A 69 12.28 13.30 10.56
CA PRO A 69 12.53 11.96 11.06
C PRO A 69 12.33 11.91 12.58
N GLY A 70 12.07 10.72 13.09
CA GLY A 70 11.91 10.42 14.51
C GLY A 70 10.60 9.73 14.83
N ILE A 71 10.52 9.25 16.07
CA ILE A 71 9.29 8.66 16.61
C ILE A 71 8.34 9.77 17.04
N ARG A 72 7.08 9.66 16.61
CA ARG A 72 6.01 10.57 16.98
C ARG A 72 5.27 10.01 18.19
N SER A 73 4.70 10.90 19.00
CA SER A 73 3.84 10.50 20.12
C SER A 73 2.63 9.67 19.68
N THR A 74 2.24 9.77 18.41
CA THR A 74 1.14 9.03 17.77
C THR A 74 1.51 7.63 17.30
N ASP A 75 2.80 7.26 17.28
CA ASP A 75 3.25 5.97 16.75
C ASP A 75 2.91 4.78 17.66
N GLY A 76 2.52 5.06 18.90
CA GLY A 76 1.99 4.08 19.84
C GLY A 76 2.97 2.98 20.24
N ILE A 77 2.43 1.93 20.88
CA ILE A 77 3.23 0.84 21.48
C ILE A 77 3.92 -0.07 20.45
N TRP A 78 3.51 0.00 19.19
CA TRP A 78 4.01 -0.87 18.12
C TRP A 78 5.27 -0.33 17.46
N HIS A 79 5.60 0.95 17.68
CA HIS A 79 6.75 1.59 17.05
C HIS A 79 8.07 0.80 17.21
N PRO A 80 8.41 0.21 18.38
CA PRO A 80 9.69 -0.48 18.56
C PRO A 80 9.84 -1.73 17.70
N TYR A 81 8.72 -2.28 17.20
CA TYR A 81 8.69 -3.54 16.48
C TYR A 81 8.55 -3.37 14.97
N TRP A 82 7.89 -2.30 14.51
CA TRP A 82 7.48 -2.18 13.11
C TRP A 82 7.92 -0.88 12.43
N TYR A 83 8.27 0.17 13.19
CA TYR A 83 8.42 1.52 12.62
C TYR A 83 9.86 2.04 12.58
N ALA A 84 10.87 1.19 12.73
CA ALA A 84 12.27 1.62 12.61
C ALA A 84 12.55 2.36 11.29
N ALA A 85 12.11 1.80 10.15
CA ALA A 85 12.28 2.45 8.84
C ALA A 85 11.45 3.73 8.68
N VAL A 86 10.27 3.82 9.33
CA VAL A 86 9.43 5.03 9.32
C VAL A 86 10.09 6.13 10.14
N ALA A 87 10.65 5.79 11.30
CA ALA A 87 11.37 6.72 12.17
C ALA A 87 12.58 7.36 11.48
N GLU A 88 13.24 6.63 10.59
CA GLU A 88 14.40 7.14 9.83
C GLU A 88 14.00 7.86 8.54
N SER A 89 12.74 7.73 8.12
CA SER A 89 12.27 8.32 6.86
C SER A 89 12.01 9.82 6.99
N THR A 90 12.23 10.54 5.89
CA THR A 90 11.92 11.98 5.76
C THR A 90 10.98 12.28 4.59
N GLY A 91 10.48 11.24 3.93
CA GLY A 91 9.69 11.31 2.72
C GLY A 91 9.46 9.92 2.13
N PHE A 92 8.76 9.86 1.00
CA PHE A 92 8.56 8.61 0.25
C PHE A 92 9.83 8.23 -0.50
N VAL A 93 10.29 6.99 -0.32
CA VAL A 93 11.51 6.48 -0.96
C VAL A 93 11.17 5.26 -1.78
N ASN A 94 11.46 5.32 -3.08
CA ASN A 94 11.40 4.14 -3.92
C ASN A 94 12.58 3.23 -3.60
N SER A 95 12.30 2.07 -2.99
CA SER A 95 13.32 1.04 -2.85
C SER A 95 13.38 0.24 -4.15
N ASN A 96 14.28 0.60 -5.07
CA ASN A 96 14.64 -0.18 -6.27
C ASN A 96 15.35 -1.50 -5.91
N LYS A 97 14.83 -2.22 -4.92
CA LYS A 97 15.35 -3.52 -4.50
C LYS A 97 14.88 -4.56 -5.51
N PRO A 98 15.74 -5.50 -5.93
CA PRO A 98 15.30 -6.60 -6.77
C PRO A 98 14.20 -7.40 -6.07
N LEU A 99 13.25 -7.90 -6.84
CA LEU A 99 12.23 -8.81 -6.34
C LEU A 99 12.91 -10.06 -5.76
N PRO A 100 12.45 -10.56 -4.60
CA PRO A 100 13.00 -11.76 -4.02
C PRO A 100 12.61 -13.00 -4.83
N GLU A 101 13.49 -13.99 -4.89
CA GLU A 101 13.13 -15.32 -5.33
C GLU A 101 12.20 -15.97 -4.30
N LEU A 102 11.02 -16.41 -4.76
CA LEU A 102 10.01 -17.04 -3.91
C LEU A 102 10.24 -18.55 -3.83
N THR A 103 10.13 -19.12 -2.63
CA THR A 103 10.01 -20.56 -2.46
C THR A 103 8.67 -21.06 -3.04
N ASP A 104 8.53 -22.36 -3.31
CA ASP A 104 7.28 -22.92 -3.84
C ASP A 104 6.06 -22.60 -2.96
N THR A 105 6.22 -22.63 -1.63
CA THR A 105 5.15 -22.25 -0.71
C THR A 105 4.78 -20.78 -0.83
N GLN A 106 5.77 -19.88 -0.92
CA GLN A 106 5.53 -18.45 -1.09
C GLN A 106 4.90 -18.13 -2.44
N ARG A 107 5.28 -18.87 -3.48
CA ARG A 107 4.71 -18.76 -4.82
C ARG A 107 3.23 -19.14 -4.83
N ARG A 108 2.87 -20.27 -4.21
CA ARG A 108 1.45 -20.66 -4.05
C ARG A 108 0.62 -19.59 -3.34
N ILE A 109 1.15 -19.03 -2.24
CA ILE A 109 0.48 -17.94 -1.52
C ILE A 109 0.32 -16.70 -2.42
N ALA A 110 1.35 -16.33 -3.17
CA ALA A 110 1.27 -15.20 -4.11
C ALA A 110 0.24 -15.45 -5.22
N ASP A 111 0.19 -16.67 -5.75
CA ASP A 111 -0.77 -17.08 -6.78
C ASP A 111 -2.22 -17.04 -6.25
N GLU A 112 -2.45 -17.42 -4.98
CA GLU A 112 -3.76 -17.28 -4.31
C GLU A 112 -4.17 -15.81 -4.14
N CYS A 113 -3.24 -14.91 -3.84
CA CYS A 113 -3.52 -13.48 -3.73
C CYS A 113 -3.72 -12.80 -5.10
N ARG A 114 -3.14 -13.35 -6.17
CA ARG A 114 -3.01 -12.69 -7.48
C ARG A 114 -4.34 -12.25 -8.09
N PRO A 115 -5.41 -13.06 -8.13
CA PRO A 115 -6.69 -12.62 -8.71
C PRO A 115 -7.29 -11.42 -7.99
N HIS A 116 -7.14 -11.35 -6.65
CA HIS A 116 -7.64 -10.23 -5.86
C HIS A 116 -6.82 -8.96 -6.08
N TYR A 117 -5.49 -9.08 -6.15
CA TYR A 117 -4.62 -7.98 -6.55
C TYR A 117 -4.97 -7.46 -7.94
N ASP A 118 -5.06 -8.34 -8.94
CA ASP A 118 -5.32 -7.95 -10.33
C ASP A 118 -6.69 -7.29 -10.51
N ALA A 119 -7.70 -7.68 -9.73
CA ALA A 119 -9.00 -7.03 -9.71
C ALA A 119 -8.93 -5.59 -9.16
N LEU A 120 -8.25 -5.39 -8.03
CA LEU A 120 -8.04 -4.06 -7.43
C LEU A 120 -7.14 -3.17 -8.31
N ALA A 121 -6.09 -3.73 -8.90
CA ALA A 121 -5.08 -3.00 -9.68
C ALA A 121 -5.65 -2.37 -10.97
N GLN A 122 -6.77 -2.88 -11.48
CA GLN A 122 -7.52 -2.26 -12.59
C GLN A 122 -8.12 -0.91 -12.22
N HIS A 123 -8.41 -0.71 -10.93
CA HIS A 123 -8.96 0.53 -10.38
C HIS A 123 -7.88 1.44 -9.79
N ALA A 124 -6.63 0.99 -9.73
CA ALA A 124 -5.54 1.78 -9.19
C ALA A 124 -5.29 3.05 -10.02
N ILE A 125 -4.97 4.14 -9.32
CA ILE A 125 -4.57 5.40 -9.92
C ILE A 125 -3.49 5.15 -10.98
N LYS A 126 -3.67 5.73 -12.16
CA LYS A 126 -2.75 5.57 -13.27
C LYS A 126 -1.59 6.55 -13.10
N SER A 127 -0.37 6.08 -13.36
CA SER A 127 0.77 6.98 -13.46
C SER A 127 0.60 7.84 -14.71
N THR A 128 0.65 9.16 -14.56
CA THR A 128 0.71 10.08 -15.70
C THR A 128 2.14 10.06 -16.24
N THR A 129 2.28 9.83 -17.56
CA THR A 129 3.59 9.83 -18.25
C THR A 129 4.11 11.25 -18.45
#